data_AF-A0A061BHZ9-F1
#
_entry.id   AF-A0A061BHZ9-F1
#
_cell.length_a   1.000
_cell.length_b   1.000
_cell.length_c   1.000
_cell.angle_alpha   90.00
_cell.angle_beta   90.00
_cell.angle_gamma   90.00
#
_symmetry.space_group_name_H-M   'P 1'
#
loop_
_entity.id
_entity.type
_entity.pdbx_description
1 polymer ?
#
loop_
_entity_poly.entity_id
_entity_poly.type
_entity_poly.pdbx_seq_one_letter_code
_entity_poly.pdbx_strand_id
1 'polypeptide(L)'
;MPTLVCTGCSSSLGLLALSSFVSRIIASPPSAQWRILAAYRSTSLTAGQEELAKRCREHPDKLSLDWMTLDLLKLSSVEAFARRVKEALKEEEGVDVLFINAAMYNMGARTVDLGGAAWTQEALVNHLSQHYLVQMLAPLLTRASANGLPRSRLVFTSSQLHTSIKSLDELAPRLKPSTTDHSSGKSRYAASKVAQLISARYWQRHFAAAKADARPVDVVTVSPGFVPTTGLTRDVPLLGRLLMRYILSLMPFAVSESEGAARLARTIPASPSDSDDALSSLLAELSKTDNPPLVFLAGPSTAPVPTVDEVRSGARGAVRGGVAEDLLARTEDDEMWKQVEWLLPSEDTLRSWAGATE
;
A
#
# COMPACT_ATOMS: atom_id res chain seq x y z
N MET A 1 -17.08 -8.46 12.41
CA MET A 1 -15.75 -8.26 13.05
C MET A 1 -14.92 -7.38 12.15
N PRO A 2 -14.03 -6.52 12.67
CA PRO A 2 -13.15 -5.74 11.82
C PRO A 2 -12.16 -6.65 11.07
N THR A 3 -11.99 -6.42 9.77
CA THR A 3 -11.12 -7.20 8.89
C THR A 3 -9.97 -6.37 8.33
N LEU A 4 -8.75 -6.83 8.56
CA LEU A 4 -7.52 -6.35 7.92
C LEU A 4 -7.10 -7.31 6.79
N VAL A 5 -7.05 -6.81 5.57
CA VAL A 5 -6.42 -7.49 4.43
C VAL A 5 -5.09 -6.81 4.16
N CYS A 6 -3.98 -7.53 4.13
CA CYS A 6 -2.66 -6.90 3.96
C CYS A 6 -1.75 -7.66 2.99
N THR A 7 -1.01 -6.92 2.16
CA THR A 7 -0.03 -7.49 1.23
C THR A 7 1.39 -7.18 1.67
N GLY A 8 2.34 -8.09 1.46
CA GLY A 8 3.75 -7.85 1.80
C GLY A 8 4.01 -7.76 3.31
N CYS A 9 3.08 -8.22 4.15
CA CYS A 9 3.22 -8.31 5.60
C CYS A 9 3.83 -9.64 6.07
N SER A 10 4.37 -10.42 5.14
CA SER A 10 4.95 -11.73 5.42
C SER A 10 6.47 -11.68 5.65
N SER A 11 7.13 -10.53 5.48
CA SER A 11 8.57 -10.38 5.73
C SER A 11 8.98 -8.93 6.06
N SER A 12 10.18 -8.75 6.61
CA SER A 12 10.82 -7.45 6.85
C SER A 12 9.88 -6.44 7.55
N LEU A 13 9.84 -5.18 7.09
CA LEU A 13 9.02 -4.12 7.68
C LEU A 13 7.54 -4.47 7.79
N GLY A 14 6.99 -5.16 6.79
CA GLY A 14 5.58 -5.53 6.79
C GLY A 14 5.24 -6.54 7.88
N LEU A 15 6.11 -7.53 8.12
CA LEU A 15 5.94 -8.51 9.20
C LEU A 15 6.10 -7.85 10.57
N LEU A 16 7.07 -6.94 10.72
CA LEU A 16 7.24 -6.18 11.95
C LEU A 16 6.04 -5.26 12.23
N ALA A 17 5.49 -4.61 11.19
CA ALA A 17 4.31 -3.76 11.32
C ALA A 17 3.07 -4.59 11.71
N LEU A 18 2.87 -5.75 11.07
CA LEU A 18 1.78 -6.66 11.41
C LEU A 18 1.94 -7.25 12.82
N SER A 19 3.16 -7.63 13.21
CA SER A 19 3.45 -8.10 14.58
C SER A 19 3.20 -7.02 15.62
N SER A 20 3.56 -5.76 15.33
CA SER A 20 3.25 -4.61 16.19
C SER A 20 1.74 -4.40 16.33
N PHE A 21 1.01 -4.46 15.22
CA PHE A 21 -0.45 -4.40 15.23
C PHE A 21 -1.06 -5.51 16.10
N VAL A 22 -0.65 -6.76 15.89
CA VAL A 22 -1.08 -7.92 16.69
C VAL A 22 -0.78 -7.71 18.18
N SER A 23 0.42 -7.27 18.54
CA SER A 23 0.79 -6.97 19.94
C SER A 23 -0.13 -5.92 20.56
N ARG A 24 -0.49 -4.86 19.83
CA ARG A 24 -1.42 -3.82 20.32
C ARG A 24 -2.82 -4.36 20.55
N ILE A 25 -3.33 -5.17 19.63
CA ILE A 25 -4.66 -5.81 19.78
C ILE A 25 -4.66 -6.75 21.00
N ILE A 26 -3.61 -7.57 21.16
CA ILE A 26 -3.48 -8.47 22.32
C ILE A 26 -3.41 -7.69 23.64
N ALA A 27 -2.70 -6.57 23.67
CA ALA A 27 -2.56 -5.75 24.88
C ALA A 27 -3.82 -4.92 25.22
N SER A 28 -4.67 -4.64 24.23
CA SER A 28 -5.87 -3.82 24.42
C SER A 28 -6.96 -4.56 25.19
N PRO A 29 -7.83 -3.85 25.95
CA PRO A 29 -9.03 -4.44 26.54
C PRO A 29 -9.88 -5.15 25.47
N PRO A 30 -10.67 -6.18 25.83
CA PRO A 30 -11.55 -6.83 24.88
C PRO A 30 -12.51 -5.81 24.25
N SER A 31 -12.32 -5.52 22.95
CA SER A 31 -13.23 -4.69 22.16
C SER A 31 -13.92 -5.56 21.12
N ALA A 32 -13.27 -5.78 19.98
CA ALA A 32 -13.73 -6.67 18.92
C ALA A 32 -12.62 -7.65 18.51
N GLN A 33 -13.03 -8.87 18.20
CA GLN A 33 -12.15 -9.86 17.58
C GLN A 33 -11.77 -9.38 16.17
N TRP A 34 -10.50 -9.27 15.83
CA TRP A 34 -10.03 -8.91 14.49
C TRP A 34 -9.85 -10.12 13.59
N ARG A 35 -10.20 -9.99 12.30
CA ARG A 35 -9.82 -10.94 11.25
C ARG A 35 -8.65 -10.38 10.45
N ILE A 36 -7.59 -11.15 10.30
CA ILE A 36 -6.42 -10.76 9.52
C ILE A 36 -6.26 -11.75 8.36
N LEU A 37 -6.35 -11.24 7.13
CA LEU A 37 -6.10 -12.00 5.90
C LEU A 37 -4.79 -11.48 5.29
N ALA A 38 -3.69 -12.17 5.58
CA ALA A 38 -2.33 -11.70 5.26
C ALA A 38 -1.77 -12.43 4.04
N ALA A 39 -1.36 -11.66 3.04
CA ALA A 39 -0.82 -12.21 1.80
C ALA A 39 0.67 -12.59 1.94
N TYR A 40 1.05 -13.75 1.40
CA TYR A 40 2.44 -14.20 1.33
C TYR A 40 2.72 -14.91 0.00
N ARG A 41 3.98 -14.89 -0.47
CA ARG A 41 4.33 -15.46 -1.80
C ARG A 41 4.79 -16.92 -1.77
N SER A 42 5.26 -17.40 -0.62
CA SER A 42 5.93 -18.70 -0.49
C SER A 42 4.93 -19.87 -0.50
N THR A 43 5.41 -21.09 -0.77
CA THR A 43 4.62 -22.32 -0.59
C THR A 43 4.57 -22.77 0.85
N SER A 44 5.54 -22.35 1.67
CA SER A 44 5.62 -22.63 3.10
C SER A 44 5.78 -21.35 3.91
N LEU A 45 5.34 -21.40 5.16
CA LEU A 45 5.53 -20.30 6.10
C LEU A 45 6.99 -20.24 6.57
N THR A 46 7.47 -19.04 6.87
CA THR A 46 8.75 -18.84 7.55
C THR A 46 8.56 -18.94 9.07
N ALA A 47 9.63 -19.18 9.83
CA ALA A 47 9.56 -19.23 11.29
C ALA A 47 8.90 -17.98 11.91
N GLY A 48 9.15 -16.78 11.35
CA GLY A 48 8.50 -15.55 11.82
C GLY A 48 7.00 -15.47 11.53
N GLN A 49 6.54 -16.06 10.43
CA GLN A 49 5.12 -16.14 10.09
C GLN A 49 4.40 -17.20 10.95
N GLU A 50 5.06 -18.32 11.22
CA GLU A 50 4.56 -19.38 12.10
C GLU A 50 4.44 -18.88 13.54
N GLU A 51 5.44 -18.16 14.04
CA GLU A 51 5.43 -17.57 15.38
C GLU A 51 4.30 -16.54 15.51
N LEU A 52 4.11 -15.67 14.49
CA LEU A 52 3.00 -14.73 14.52
C LEU A 52 1.63 -15.44 14.49
N ALA A 53 1.49 -16.48 13.67
CA ALA A 53 0.27 -17.29 13.64
C ALA A 53 0.02 -18.02 14.97
N LYS A 54 1.07 -18.52 15.62
CA LYS A 54 1.01 -19.12 16.96
C LYS A 54 0.50 -18.11 17.99
N ARG A 55 1.07 -16.92 18.03
CA ARG A 55 0.62 -15.83 18.92
C ARG A 55 -0.85 -15.46 18.70
N CYS A 56 -1.32 -15.45 17.45
CA CYS A 56 -2.74 -15.22 17.17
C CYS A 56 -3.64 -16.36 17.71
N ARG A 57 -3.21 -17.62 17.56
CA ARG A 57 -3.93 -18.80 18.09
C ARG A 57 -3.99 -18.85 19.61
N GLU A 58 -3.02 -18.26 20.30
CA GLU A 58 -3.02 -18.12 21.77
C GLU A 58 -4.03 -17.06 22.26
N HIS A 59 -4.54 -16.20 21.38
CA HIS A 59 -5.51 -15.15 21.67
C HIS A 59 -6.72 -15.16 20.71
N PRO A 60 -7.45 -16.29 20.59
CA PRO A 60 -8.48 -16.47 19.58
C PRO A 60 -9.71 -15.57 19.81
N ASP A 61 -9.92 -15.10 21.04
CA ASP A 61 -10.97 -14.14 21.42
C ASP A 61 -10.70 -12.73 20.89
N LYS A 62 -9.44 -12.41 20.57
CA LYS A 62 -9.02 -11.08 20.12
C LYS A 62 -8.69 -11.01 18.65
N LEU A 63 -8.15 -12.07 18.06
CA LEU A 63 -7.77 -12.06 16.66
C LEU A 63 -7.71 -13.45 16.02
N SER A 64 -7.85 -13.47 14.69
CA SER A 64 -7.56 -14.60 13.82
C SER A 64 -6.63 -14.15 12.70
N LEU A 65 -5.72 -15.03 12.27
CA LEU A 65 -4.78 -14.78 11.18
C LEU A 65 -4.83 -15.94 10.19
N ASP A 66 -5.16 -15.63 8.94
CA ASP A 66 -5.08 -16.53 7.80
C ASP A 66 -4.02 -16.05 6.81
N TRP A 67 -3.11 -16.94 6.45
CA TRP A 67 -2.06 -16.68 5.47
C TRP A 67 -2.52 -17.15 4.09
N MET A 68 -2.63 -16.21 3.15
CA MET A 68 -3.14 -16.47 1.81
C MET A 68 -2.06 -16.23 0.74
N THR A 69 -1.85 -17.20 -0.15
CA THR A 69 -0.87 -17.07 -1.24
C THR A 69 -1.17 -15.90 -2.19
N LEU A 70 -0.19 -15.10 -2.55
CA LEU A 70 -0.34 -14.02 -3.53
C LEU A 70 1.00 -13.76 -4.21
N ASP A 71 1.03 -13.91 -5.53
CA ASP A 71 2.12 -13.46 -6.37
C ASP A 71 1.68 -12.27 -7.22
N LEU A 72 2.10 -11.07 -6.82
CA LEU A 72 1.80 -9.83 -7.54
C LEU A 72 2.51 -9.73 -8.91
N LEU A 73 3.35 -10.69 -9.29
CA LEU A 73 3.85 -10.79 -10.67
C LEU A 73 2.85 -11.46 -11.63
N LYS A 74 1.74 -12.02 -11.12
CA LYS A 74 0.75 -12.75 -11.92
C LYS A 74 -0.64 -12.21 -11.63
N LEU A 75 -1.29 -11.60 -12.62
CA LEU A 75 -2.64 -11.04 -12.43
C LEU A 75 -3.68 -12.10 -12.04
N SER A 76 -3.58 -13.32 -12.59
CA SER A 76 -4.44 -14.45 -12.17
C SER A 76 -4.26 -14.84 -10.70
N SER A 77 -3.05 -14.69 -10.14
CA SER A 77 -2.83 -14.86 -8.69
C SER A 77 -3.51 -13.76 -7.88
N VAL A 78 -3.62 -12.54 -8.41
CA VAL A 78 -4.35 -11.44 -7.78
C VAL A 78 -5.85 -11.75 -7.74
N GLU A 79 -6.42 -12.26 -8.83
CA GLU A 79 -7.82 -12.68 -8.89
C GLU A 79 -8.12 -13.80 -7.89
N ALA A 80 -7.27 -14.83 -7.86
CA ALA A 80 -7.40 -15.96 -6.92
C ALA A 80 -7.30 -15.52 -5.45
N PHE A 81 -6.43 -14.56 -5.14
CA PHE A 81 -6.35 -13.98 -3.80
C PHE A 81 -7.60 -13.17 -3.46
N ALA A 82 -8.05 -12.28 -4.35
CA ALA A 82 -9.24 -11.46 -4.11
C ALA A 82 -10.51 -12.31 -3.94
N ARG A 83 -10.62 -13.42 -4.69
CA ARG A 83 -11.70 -14.40 -4.52
C ARG A 83 -11.68 -15.06 -3.14
N ARG A 84 -10.53 -15.52 -2.67
CA ARG A 84 -10.42 -16.11 -1.31
C ARG A 84 -10.69 -15.10 -0.20
N VAL A 85 -10.31 -13.83 -0.38
CA VAL A 85 -10.70 -12.75 0.53
C VAL A 85 -12.22 -12.62 0.59
N LYS A 86 -12.91 -12.65 -0.55
CA LYS A 86 -14.39 -12.60 -0.61
C LYS A 86 -15.03 -13.83 0.05
N GLU A 87 -14.49 -15.03 -0.21
CA GLU A 87 -14.99 -16.30 0.38
C GLU A 87 -14.81 -16.36 1.89
N ALA A 88 -13.80 -15.68 2.44
CA ALA A 88 -13.55 -15.60 3.89
C ALA A 88 -14.49 -14.63 4.63
N LEU A 89 -15.31 -13.85 3.90
CA LEU A 89 -16.24 -12.88 4.46
C LEU A 89 -17.68 -13.32 4.25
N LYS A 90 -18.54 -13.02 5.23
CA LYS A 90 -20.00 -13.16 5.07
C LYS A 90 -20.56 -12.05 4.18
N GLU A 91 -21.79 -12.21 3.73
CA GLU A 91 -22.46 -11.26 2.82
C GLU A 91 -22.54 -9.84 3.41
N GLU A 92 -22.80 -9.75 4.71
CA GLU A 92 -22.88 -8.51 5.50
C GLU A 92 -21.52 -7.99 6.02
N GLU A 93 -20.41 -8.67 5.69
CA GLU A 93 -19.07 -8.28 6.12
C GLU A 93 -18.30 -7.56 5.00
N GLY A 94 -17.53 -6.55 5.41
CA GLY A 94 -16.65 -5.75 4.54
C GLY A 94 -15.19 -5.87 4.95
N VAL A 95 -14.32 -5.21 4.19
CA VAL A 95 -12.90 -5.05 4.53
C VAL A 95 -12.72 -3.70 5.21
N ASP A 96 -12.26 -3.69 6.46
CA ASP A 96 -12.10 -2.45 7.22
C ASP A 96 -10.77 -1.77 6.92
N VAL A 97 -9.72 -2.55 6.70
CA VAL A 97 -8.42 -2.02 6.31
C VAL A 97 -7.86 -2.86 5.17
N LEU A 98 -7.58 -2.23 4.02
CA LEU A 98 -6.79 -2.82 2.95
C LEU A 98 -5.40 -2.19 2.95
N PHE A 99 -4.41 -2.94 3.42
CA PHE A 99 -3.03 -2.48 3.53
C PHE A 99 -2.17 -2.98 2.36
N ILE A 100 -1.98 -2.11 1.39
CA ILE A 100 -1.14 -2.32 0.20
C ILE A 100 0.31 -1.99 0.55
N ASN A 101 1.02 -2.96 1.13
CA ASN A 101 2.40 -2.79 1.57
C ASN A 101 3.45 -3.52 0.73
N ALA A 102 3.05 -4.53 -0.04
CA ALA A 102 3.98 -5.27 -0.88
C ALA A 102 4.74 -4.32 -1.82
N ALA A 103 6.02 -4.59 -2.01
CA ALA A 103 6.83 -3.87 -2.97
C ALA A 103 7.93 -4.75 -3.54
N MET A 104 8.35 -4.43 -4.75
CA MET A 104 9.46 -4.99 -5.48
C MET A 104 10.41 -3.88 -5.90
N TYR A 105 11.69 -4.17 -5.79
CA TYR A 105 12.78 -3.36 -6.28
C TYR A 105 13.73 -4.29 -7.02
N ASN A 106 14.00 -4.03 -8.30
CA ASN A 106 14.90 -4.86 -9.10
C ASN A 106 16.06 -4.03 -9.65
N MET A 107 17.28 -4.46 -9.31
CA MET A 107 18.48 -3.85 -9.89
C MET A 107 18.60 -4.13 -11.38
N GLY A 108 18.23 -5.34 -11.81
CA GLY A 108 18.15 -5.72 -13.22
C GLY A 108 16.92 -5.09 -13.86
N ALA A 109 17.06 -4.62 -15.10
CA ALA A 109 15.95 -4.09 -15.90
C ALA A 109 15.01 -5.21 -16.38
N ARG A 110 14.49 -6.03 -15.45
CA ARG A 110 13.61 -7.15 -15.78
C ARG A 110 12.23 -6.63 -16.14
N THR A 111 11.72 -7.11 -17.26
CA THR A 111 10.39 -6.79 -17.76
C THR A 111 9.48 -8.01 -17.76
N VAL A 112 8.19 -7.76 -17.87
CA VAL A 112 7.11 -8.71 -18.09
C VAL A 112 6.26 -8.16 -19.22
N ASP A 113 6.02 -8.97 -20.24
CA ASP A 113 5.13 -8.59 -21.34
C ASP A 113 3.69 -8.69 -20.86
N LEU A 114 2.97 -7.56 -20.91
CA LEU A 114 1.60 -7.46 -20.42
C LEU A 114 0.84 -6.44 -21.27
N GLY A 115 -0.30 -6.86 -21.83
CA GLY A 115 -1.12 -5.99 -22.68
C GLY A 115 -0.39 -5.47 -23.93
N GLY A 116 0.53 -6.26 -24.48
CA GLY A 116 1.33 -5.89 -25.66
C GLY A 116 2.48 -4.91 -25.39
N ALA A 117 2.82 -4.64 -24.13
CA ALA A 117 3.95 -3.80 -23.75
C ALA A 117 4.87 -4.49 -22.73
N ALA A 118 6.17 -4.21 -22.80
CA ALA A 118 7.16 -4.67 -21.84
C ALA A 118 7.14 -3.78 -20.59
N TRP A 119 6.44 -4.21 -19.54
CA TRP A 119 6.38 -3.49 -18.27
C TRP A 119 7.53 -3.90 -17.36
N THR A 120 8.07 -2.99 -16.57
CA THR A 120 9.02 -3.36 -15.52
C THR A 120 8.35 -4.19 -14.44
N GLN A 121 9.09 -5.11 -13.81
CA GLN A 121 8.55 -5.88 -12.69
C GLN A 121 8.09 -4.99 -11.53
N GLU A 122 8.77 -3.85 -11.29
CA GLU A 122 8.35 -2.85 -10.31
C GLU A 122 7.02 -2.20 -10.70
N ALA A 123 6.80 -1.87 -11.97
CA ALA A 123 5.53 -1.31 -12.44
C ALA A 123 4.38 -2.32 -12.27
N LEU A 124 4.62 -3.60 -12.57
CA LEU A 124 3.62 -4.65 -12.37
C LEU A 124 3.28 -4.84 -10.89
N VAL A 125 4.29 -5.06 -10.04
CA VAL A 125 4.08 -5.40 -8.63
C VAL A 125 3.64 -4.21 -7.77
N ASN A 126 4.29 -3.06 -7.92
CA ASN A 126 4.07 -1.90 -7.04
C ASN A 126 2.87 -1.06 -7.46
N HIS A 127 2.31 -1.32 -8.64
CA HIS A 127 1.26 -0.51 -9.21
C HIS A 127 0.16 -1.35 -9.86
N LEU A 128 0.37 -1.99 -11.02
CA LEU A 128 -0.72 -2.61 -11.79
C LEU A 128 -1.46 -3.70 -11.00
N SER A 129 -0.75 -4.66 -10.43
CA SER A 129 -1.35 -5.75 -9.63
C SER A 129 -2.02 -5.23 -8.35
N GLN A 130 -1.50 -4.15 -7.78
CA GLN A 130 -2.09 -3.52 -6.60
C GLN A 130 -3.34 -2.73 -6.93
N HIS A 131 -3.31 -1.97 -8.02
CA HIS A 131 -4.48 -1.29 -8.56
C HIS A 131 -5.59 -2.30 -8.87
N TYR A 132 -5.24 -3.42 -9.52
CA TYR A 132 -6.19 -4.49 -9.81
C TYR A 132 -6.79 -5.11 -8.55
N LEU A 133 -5.96 -5.36 -7.54
CA LEU A 133 -6.42 -5.86 -6.25
C LEU A 133 -7.43 -4.90 -5.60
N VAL A 134 -7.17 -3.58 -5.66
CA VAL A 134 -8.10 -2.58 -5.14
C VAL A 134 -9.39 -2.57 -5.95
N GLN A 135 -9.37 -2.67 -7.29
CA GLN A 135 -10.59 -2.78 -8.10
C GLN A 135 -11.48 -3.92 -7.63
N MET A 136 -10.91 -5.11 -7.44
CA MET A 136 -11.68 -6.29 -7.04
C MET A 136 -12.20 -6.24 -5.60
N LEU A 137 -11.54 -5.50 -4.70
CA LEU A 137 -11.90 -5.40 -3.28
C LEU A 137 -12.60 -4.10 -2.90
N ALA A 138 -12.68 -3.11 -3.80
CA ALA A 138 -13.33 -1.82 -3.57
C ALA A 138 -14.79 -1.97 -3.08
N PRO A 139 -15.62 -2.87 -3.62
CA PRO A 139 -16.98 -3.08 -3.10
C PRO A 139 -17.04 -3.54 -1.63
N LEU A 140 -15.98 -4.22 -1.15
CA LEU A 140 -15.89 -4.66 0.25
C LEU A 140 -15.44 -3.50 1.17
N LEU A 141 -14.68 -2.54 0.66
CA LEU A 141 -14.29 -1.35 1.41
C LEU A 141 -15.49 -0.43 1.67
N THR A 142 -16.40 -0.30 0.71
CA THR A 142 -17.62 0.52 0.82
C THR A 142 -18.78 -0.17 1.55
N ARG A 143 -18.65 -1.45 1.90
CA ARG A 143 -19.69 -2.19 2.61
C ARG A 143 -19.60 -1.95 4.12
N ALA A 144 -20.65 -1.38 4.72
CA ALA A 144 -20.75 -1.25 6.16
C ALA A 144 -20.91 -2.63 6.82
N SER A 145 -20.28 -2.82 7.98
CA SER A 145 -20.46 -4.01 8.83
C SER A 145 -20.84 -3.56 10.24
N ALA A 146 -21.86 -4.18 10.82
CA ALA A 146 -22.35 -3.84 12.16
C ALA A 146 -21.26 -3.92 13.25
N ASN A 147 -20.28 -4.79 13.04
CA ASN A 147 -19.16 -5.03 13.95
C ASN A 147 -17.81 -4.62 13.32
N GLY A 148 -17.84 -3.71 12.34
CA GLY A 148 -16.66 -3.18 11.64
C GLY A 148 -16.35 -1.75 12.07
N LEU A 149 -15.37 -1.14 11.39
CA LEU A 149 -15.04 0.26 11.52
C LEU A 149 -16.09 1.14 10.84
N PRO A 150 -16.40 2.33 11.39
CA PRO A 150 -17.33 3.27 10.77
C PRO A 150 -16.85 3.80 9.42
N ARG A 151 -15.54 3.82 9.21
CA ARG A 151 -14.87 4.18 7.95
C ARG A 151 -13.86 3.09 7.64
N SER A 152 -13.78 2.65 6.39
CA SER A 152 -12.69 1.76 5.97
C SER A 152 -11.46 2.57 5.59
N ARG A 153 -10.29 1.91 5.55
CA ARG A 153 -9.02 2.55 5.21
C ARG A 153 -8.27 1.76 4.16
N LEU A 154 -7.96 2.43 3.05
CA LEU A 154 -7.04 1.96 2.02
C LEU A 154 -5.67 2.61 2.26
N VAL A 155 -4.67 1.81 2.62
CA VAL A 155 -3.32 2.30 2.92
C VAL A 155 -2.35 1.82 1.85
N PHE A 156 -1.60 2.74 1.25
CA PHE A 156 -0.48 2.42 0.35
C PHE A 156 0.87 2.71 1.01
N THR A 157 1.75 1.72 1.06
CA THR A 157 3.17 1.94 1.37
C THR A 157 3.90 2.47 0.13
N SER A 158 4.12 3.78 0.11
CA SER A 158 4.85 4.49 -0.94
C SER A 158 6.31 4.80 -0.51
N SER A 159 6.96 5.75 -1.18
CA SER A 159 8.35 6.17 -0.89
C SER A 159 8.56 7.62 -1.27
N GLN A 160 9.39 8.34 -0.50
CA GLN A 160 9.87 9.68 -0.88
C GLN A 160 10.74 9.69 -2.16
N LEU A 161 11.13 8.53 -2.68
CA LEU A 161 11.80 8.43 -3.98
C LEU A 161 10.93 8.90 -5.15
N HIS A 162 9.60 9.01 -5.00
CA HIS A 162 8.74 9.60 -6.03
C HIS A 162 9.22 11.01 -6.45
N THR A 163 9.82 11.76 -5.52
CA THR A 163 10.32 13.13 -5.75
C THR A 163 11.45 13.21 -6.77
N SER A 164 12.10 12.11 -7.11
CA SER A 164 13.17 12.09 -8.12
C SER A 164 12.66 12.07 -9.55
N ILE A 165 11.38 11.79 -9.78
CA ILE A 165 10.75 11.85 -11.11
C ILE A 165 10.25 13.27 -11.31
N LYS A 166 10.79 13.99 -12.30
CA LYS A 166 10.54 15.44 -12.43
C LYS A 166 9.46 15.80 -13.43
N SER A 167 9.20 14.95 -14.43
CA SER A 167 8.15 15.18 -15.42
C SER A 167 7.45 13.88 -15.84
N LEU A 168 6.34 14.02 -16.54
CA LEU A 168 5.58 12.90 -17.11
C LEU A 168 6.36 12.18 -18.22
N ASP A 169 7.13 12.91 -19.01
CA ASP A 169 7.98 12.35 -20.07
C ASP A 169 8.99 11.34 -19.53
N GLU A 170 9.40 11.50 -18.28
CA GLU A 170 10.30 10.56 -17.64
C GLU A 170 9.59 9.32 -17.07
N LEU A 171 8.27 9.35 -16.90
CA LEU A 171 7.51 8.29 -16.22
C LEU A 171 7.34 7.07 -17.13
N ALA A 172 6.85 7.27 -18.36
CA ALA A 172 6.56 6.17 -19.28
C ALA A 172 7.79 5.32 -19.62
N PRO A 173 8.94 5.88 -20.02
CA PRO A 173 10.13 5.08 -20.32
C PRO A 173 10.61 4.23 -19.13
N ARG A 174 10.44 4.73 -17.90
CA ARG A 174 10.87 4.01 -16.68
C ARG A 174 9.93 2.90 -16.24
N LEU A 175 8.69 2.90 -16.72
CA LEU A 175 7.68 1.86 -16.42
C LEU A 175 7.52 0.88 -17.58
N LYS A 176 7.73 1.35 -18.81
CA LYS A 176 7.69 0.59 -20.07
C LYS A 176 8.98 0.85 -20.87
N PRO A 177 10.13 0.31 -20.42
CA PRO A 177 11.41 0.59 -21.05
C PRO A 177 11.44 0.06 -22.49
N SER A 178 12.01 0.86 -23.39
CA SER A 178 12.43 0.38 -24.71
C SER A 178 13.76 -0.38 -24.59
N THR A 179 14.17 -1.07 -25.65
CA THR A 179 15.48 -1.76 -25.73
C THR A 179 16.67 -0.83 -25.53
N THR A 180 16.47 0.48 -25.75
CA THR A 180 17.49 1.53 -25.58
C THR A 180 17.39 2.27 -24.24
N ASP A 181 16.40 1.97 -23.39
CA ASP A 181 16.32 2.59 -22.07
C ASP A 181 17.33 1.96 -21.09
N HIS A 182 18.18 2.81 -20.53
CA HIS A 182 19.20 2.43 -19.54
C HIS A 182 18.89 3.00 -18.15
N SER A 183 17.60 3.22 -17.85
CA SER A 183 17.17 3.67 -16.53
C SER A 183 17.73 2.77 -15.40
N SER A 184 18.07 3.37 -14.26
CA SER A 184 18.53 2.61 -13.10
C SER A 184 17.37 1.94 -12.37
N GLY A 185 17.62 0.88 -11.60
CA GLY A 185 16.60 0.25 -10.75
C GLY A 185 15.96 1.23 -9.77
N LYS A 186 16.76 2.17 -9.22
CA LYS A 186 16.25 3.29 -8.41
C LYS A 186 15.25 4.14 -9.18
N SER A 187 15.54 4.45 -10.45
CA SER A 187 14.68 5.27 -11.30
C SER A 187 13.36 4.57 -11.64
N ARG A 188 13.41 3.28 -11.99
CA ARG A 188 12.21 2.46 -12.24
C ARG A 188 11.34 2.32 -10.98
N TYR A 189 11.97 2.06 -9.84
CA TYR A 189 11.27 1.99 -8.57
C TYR A 189 10.61 3.33 -8.21
N ALA A 190 11.34 4.44 -8.31
CA ALA A 190 10.81 5.78 -8.11
C ALA A 190 9.60 6.07 -9.02
N ALA A 191 9.69 5.70 -10.30
CA ALA A 191 8.58 5.80 -11.24
C ALA A 191 7.37 4.97 -10.80
N SER A 192 7.58 3.74 -10.33
CA SER A 192 6.47 2.90 -9.83
C SER A 192 5.80 3.50 -8.59
N LYS A 193 6.55 4.25 -7.78
CA LYS A 193 6.02 4.96 -6.60
C LYS A 193 5.23 6.21 -6.98
N VAL A 194 5.57 6.88 -8.09
CA VAL A 194 4.69 7.91 -8.68
C VAL A 194 3.38 7.27 -9.18
N ALA A 195 3.45 6.16 -9.92
CA ALA A 195 2.27 5.45 -10.40
C ALA A 195 1.35 5.01 -9.25
N GLN A 196 1.94 4.52 -8.14
CA GLN A 196 1.19 4.17 -6.93
C GLN A 196 0.47 5.37 -6.30
N LEU A 197 1.07 6.57 -6.30
CA LEU A 197 0.43 7.80 -5.81
C LEU A 197 -0.72 8.26 -6.72
N ILE A 198 -0.56 8.12 -8.04
CA ILE A 198 -1.62 8.35 -9.04
C ILE A 198 -2.80 7.41 -8.76
N SER A 199 -2.53 6.12 -8.56
CA SER A 199 -3.55 5.12 -8.18
C SER A 199 -4.26 5.49 -6.87
N ALA A 200 -3.51 5.87 -5.84
CA ALA A 200 -4.09 6.28 -4.56
C ALA A 200 -5.03 7.49 -4.70
N ARG A 201 -4.65 8.48 -5.52
CA ARG A 201 -5.48 9.64 -5.80
C ARG A 201 -6.73 9.31 -6.60
N TYR A 202 -6.61 8.46 -7.61
CA TYR A 202 -7.76 7.94 -8.34
C TYR A 202 -8.75 7.27 -7.38
N TRP A 203 -8.28 6.38 -6.51
CA TRP A 203 -9.15 5.70 -5.53
C TRP A 203 -9.75 6.66 -4.51
N GLN A 204 -9.01 7.66 -4.05
CA GLN A 204 -9.52 8.68 -3.14
C GLN A 204 -10.73 9.39 -3.74
N ARG A 205 -10.63 9.81 -5.01
CA ARG A 205 -11.71 10.49 -5.72
C ARG A 205 -12.87 9.54 -6.01
N HIS A 206 -12.58 8.33 -6.45
CA HIS A 206 -13.58 7.29 -6.69
C HIS A 206 -14.45 7.04 -5.45
N PHE A 207 -13.84 6.91 -4.27
CA PHE A 207 -14.58 6.71 -3.02
C PHE A 207 -15.27 7.98 -2.51
N ALA A 208 -14.73 9.17 -2.77
CA ALA A 208 -15.40 10.43 -2.45
C ALA A 208 -16.69 10.65 -3.28
N ALA A 209 -16.73 10.12 -4.51
CA ALA A 209 -17.90 10.16 -5.38
C ALA A 209 -18.93 9.03 -5.10
N ALA A 210 -18.67 8.14 -4.14
CA ALA A 210 -19.58 7.06 -3.79
C ALA A 210 -20.90 7.59 -3.22
N LYS A 211 -21.96 6.77 -3.32
CA LYS A 211 -23.31 7.12 -2.85
C LYS A 211 -23.34 7.37 -1.34
N ALA A 212 -24.29 8.18 -0.89
CA ALA A 212 -24.44 8.57 0.53
C ALA A 212 -24.69 7.39 1.49
N ASP A 213 -25.17 6.24 0.98
CA ASP A 213 -25.41 5.01 1.75
C ASP A 213 -24.19 4.08 1.82
N ALA A 214 -23.12 4.36 1.06
CA ALA A 214 -21.88 3.61 1.12
C ALA A 214 -21.07 3.99 2.36
N ARG A 215 -20.38 3.00 2.96
CA ARG A 215 -19.39 3.27 4.01
C ARG A 215 -18.26 4.13 3.43
N PRO A 216 -17.91 5.27 4.07
CA PRO A 216 -16.78 6.08 3.65
C PRO A 216 -15.46 5.31 3.68
N VAL A 217 -14.60 5.57 2.70
CA VAL A 217 -13.27 4.95 2.56
C VAL A 217 -12.20 6.03 2.61
N ASP A 218 -11.32 5.95 3.59
CA ASP A 218 -10.17 6.85 3.70
C ASP A 218 -8.97 6.29 2.94
N VAL A 219 -8.38 7.09 2.05
CA VAL A 219 -7.17 6.70 1.32
C VAL A 219 -5.95 7.43 1.89
N VAL A 220 -4.95 6.65 2.32
CA VAL A 220 -3.73 7.16 2.96
C VAL A 220 -2.51 6.57 2.28
N THR A 221 -1.49 7.39 2.09
CA THR A 221 -0.17 6.95 1.65
C THR A 221 0.86 7.17 2.75
N VAL A 222 1.83 6.27 2.88
CA VAL A 222 2.85 6.33 3.94
C VAL A 222 4.22 5.95 3.40
N SER A 223 5.26 6.63 3.86
CA SER A 223 6.65 6.28 3.57
C SER A 223 7.32 5.71 4.84
N PRO A 224 7.87 4.48 4.80
CA PRO A 224 8.61 3.92 5.92
C PRO A 224 9.97 4.60 6.12
N GLY A 225 10.40 5.46 5.19
CA GLY A 225 11.75 6.01 5.15
C GLY A 225 12.76 5.07 4.49
N PHE A 226 14.03 5.50 4.46
CA PHE A 226 15.10 4.68 3.89
C PHE A 226 15.58 3.65 4.91
N VAL A 227 15.09 2.42 4.81
CA VAL A 227 15.53 1.30 5.65
C VAL A 227 16.48 0.42 4.83
N PRO A 228 17.81 0.53 5.02
CA PRO A 228 18.79 -0.12 4.15
C PRO A 228 18.79 -1.65 4.25
N THR A 229 18.21 -2.16 5.32
CA THR A 229 18.29 -3.57 5.73
C THR A 229 17.06 -4.39 5.36
N THR A 230 16.16 -3.81 4.57
CA THR A 230 14.94 -4.49 4.14
C THR A 230 15.21 -5.58 3.10
N GLY A 231 14.26 -6.52 2.99
CA GLY A 231 14.29 -7.54 1.93
C GLY A 231 14.20 -6.98 0.50
N LEU A 232 13.98 -5.67 0.31
CA LEU A 232 13.97 -5.02 -1.00
C LEU A 232 15.35 -5.02 -1.67
N THR A 233 16.43 -5.14 -0.90
CA THR A 233 17.80 -5.22 -1.43
C THR A 233 18.26 -6.66 -1.66
N ARG A 234 17.34 -7.64 -1.69
CA ARG A 234 17.69 -9.06 -1.88
C ARG A 234 18.41 -9.32 -3.20
N ASP A 235 18.23 -8.50 -4.23
CA ASP A 235 18.95 -8.70 -5.50
C ASP A 235 20.31 -7.99 -5.53
N VAL A 236 20.71 -7.33 -4.43
CA VAL A 236 22.05 -6.77 -4.26
C VAL A 236 23.03 -7.92 -3.97
N PRO A 237 24.21 -7.98 -4.62
CA PRO A 237 25.27 -8.94 -4.31
C PRO A 237 25.63 -8.92 -2.81
N LEU A 238 26.13 -10.04 -2.27
CA LEU A 238 26.40 -10.21 -0.84
C LEU A 238 27.23 -9.05 -0.24
N LEU A 239 28.25 -8.59 -0.96
CA LEU A 239 29.09 -7.47 -0.54
C LEU A 239 28.34 -6.13 -0.50
N GLY A 240 27.42 -5.90 -1.45
CA GLY A 240 26.54 -4.74 -1.44
C GLY A 240 25.47 -4.83 -0.34
N ARG A 241 24.99 -6.02 0.03
CA ARG A 241 24.12 -6.19 1.22
C ARG A 241 24.87 -5.87 2.51
N LEU A 242 26.15 -6.23 2.61
CA LEU A 242 27.01 -5.87 3.72
C LEU A 242 27.20 -4.34 3.80
N LEU A 243 27.49 -3.69 2.68
CA LEU A 243 27.57 -2.23 2.56
C LEU A 243 26.25 -1.55 2.99
N MET A 244 25.12 -2.03 2.50
CA MET A 244 23.80 -1.52 2.90
C MET A 244 23.54 -1.72 4.40
N ARG A 245 23.89 -2.90 4.95
CA ARG A 245 23.61 -3.28 6.35
C ARG A 245 24.50 -2.59 7.37
N TYR A 246 25.77 -2.33 7.05
CA TYR A 246 26.74 -1.84 8.03
C TYR A 246 27.22 -0.42 7.79
N ILE A 247 27.16 0.09 6.56
CA ILE A 247 27.69 1.42 6.23
C ILE A 247 26.53 2.39 5.95
N LEU A 248 25.60 2.03 5.07
CA LEU A 248 24.47 2.92 4.77
C LEU A 248 23.43 2.99 5.89
N SER A 249 23.42 2.02 6.82
CA SER A 249 22.62 2.06 8.06
C SER A 249 23.14 3.07 9.09
N LEU A 250 24.39 3.51 8.96
CA LEU A 250 25.00 4.54 9.81
C LEU A 250 24.76 5.95 9.24
N MET A 251 24.21 6.07 8.04
CA MET A 251 23.93 7.38 7.45
C MET A 251 22.76 8.06 8.17
N PRO A 252 22.80 9.39 8.38
CA PRO A 252 21.80 10.12 9.16
C PRO A 252 20.38 10.08 8.57
N PHE A 253 20.24 9.69 7.30
CA PHE A 253 18.94 9.51 6.63
C PHE A 253 18.40 8.08 6.72
N ALA A 254 19.18 7.14 7.27
CA ALA A 254 18.74 5.76 7.44
C ALA A 254 17.77 5.62 8.61
N VAL A 255 16.79 4.75 8.42
CA VAL A 255 15.72 4.47 9.39
C VAL A 255 15.89 3.02 9.85
N SER A 256 15.73 2.78 11.15
CA SER A 256 15.76 1.42 11.68
C SER A 256 14.55 0.60 11.21
N GLU A 257 14.65 -0.73 11.23
CA GLU A 257 13.53 -1.59 10.86
C GLU A 257 12.31 -1.41 11.79
N SER A 258 12.56 -1.23 13.09
CA SER A 258 11.50 -0.98 14.08
C SER A 258 10.79 0.34 13.83
N GLU A 259 11.53 1.41 13.52
CA GLU A 259 10.98 2.72 13.22
C GLU A 259 10.19 2.71 11.90
N GLY A 260 10.75 2.10 10.84
CA GLY A 260 10.05 1.93 9.57
C GLY A 260 8.75 1.14 9.74
N ALA A 261 8.78 0.06 10.52
CA ALA A 261 7.59 -0.72 10.85
C ALA A 261 6.58 0.07 11.71
N ALA A 262 7.04 0.89 12.65
CA ALA A 262 6.17 1.73 13.47
C ALA A 262 5.45 2.81 12.63
N ARG A 263 6.14 3.41 11.66
CA ARG A 263 5.54 4.34 10.69
C ARG A 263 4.42 3.71 9.86
N LEU A 264 4.56 2.42 9.53
CA LEU A 264 3.53 1.65 8.85
C LEU A 264 2.40 1.26 9.81
N ALA A 265 2.74 0.72 10.97
CA ALA A 265 1.75 0.21 11.92
C ALA A 265 0.80 1.30 12.43
N ARG A 266 1.25 2.57 12.53
CA ARG A 266 0.38 3.68 12.96
C ARG A 266 -0.70 4.08 11.96
N THR A 267 -0.65 3.59 10.71
CA THR A 267 -1.72 3.84 9.75
C THR A 267 -2.86 2.84 9.88
N ILE A 268 -2.70 1.79 10.69
CA ILE A 268 -3.72 0.77 10.95
C ILE A 268 -4.39 1.13 12.30
N PRO A 269 -5.71 1.38 12.33
CA PRO A 269 -6.44 1.67 13.56
C PRO A 269 -6.25 0.59 14.63
N ALA A 270 -6.13 0.98 15.90
CA ALA A 270 -5.90 0.05 17.01
C ALA A 270 -7.20 -0.52 17.61
N SER A 271 -8.35 0.15 17.43
CA SER A 271 -9.64 -0.34 17.91
C SER A 271 -10.79 0.17 17.03
N PRO A 272 -11.90 -0.57 16.90
CA PRO A 272 -13.15 -0.05 16.35
C PRO A 272 -13.80 1.07 17.16
N SER A 273 -13.48 1.13 18.45
CA SER A 273 -14.02 2.11 19.40
C SER A 273 -13.08 3.28 19.67
N ASP A 274 -11.89 3.32 19.07
CA ASP A 274 -10.97 4.45 19.20
C ASP A 274 -11.51 5.63 18.37
N SER A 275 -12.50 6.33 18.94
CA SER A 275 -12.96 7.64 18.48
C SER A 275 -11.84 8.68 18.47
N ASP A 276 -10.69 8.36 19.09
CA ASP A 276 -9.53 9.23 19.28
C ASP A 276 -8.32 8.83 18.40
N ASP A 277 -8.48 7.94 17.40
CA ASP A 277 -7.43 7.77 16.38
C ASP A 277 -7.25 9.09 15.62
N ALA A 278 -6.22 9.86 16.00
CA ALA A 278 -5.94 11.18 15.45
C ALA A 278 -5.86 11.17 13.91
N LEU A 279 -5.42 10.06 13.31
CA LEU A 279 -5.41 9.90 11.86
C LEU A 279 -6.83 9.74 11.29
N SER A 280 -7.70 8.96 11.92
CA SER A 280 -9.12 8.88 11.55
C SER A 280 -9.80 10.25 11.63
N SER A 281 -9.56 11.01 12.70
CA SER A 281 -10.13 12.34 12.88
C SER A 281 -9.65 13.33 11.81
N LEU A 282 -8.35 13.32 11.49
CA LEU A 282 -7.79 14.11 10.39
C LEU A 282 -8.47 13.77 9.05
N LEU A 283 -8.59 12.48 8.72
CA LEU A 283 -9.13 12.02 7.44
C LEU A 283 -10.62 12.35 7.31
N ALA A 284 -11.38 12.16 8.39
CA ALA A 284 -12.79 12.54 8.45
C ALA A 284 -12.96 14.05 8.20
N GLU A 285 -12.13 14.89 8.82
CA GLU A 285 -12.19 16.36 8.63
C GLU A 285 -11.80 16.77 7.20
N LEU A 286 -10.75 16.17 6.64
CA LEU A 286 -10.34 16.44 5.25
C LEU A 286 -11.43 16.05 4.25
N SER A 287 -12.14 14.94 4.50
CA SER A 287 -13.19 14.42 3.61
C SER A 287 -14.42 15.32 3.49
N LYS A 288 -14.57 16.35 4.33
CA LYS A 288 -15.67 17.32 4.24
C LYS A 288 -15.55 18.31 3.07
N THR A 289 -14.45 18.26 2.32
CA THR A 289 -14.20 19.13 1.16
C THR A 289 -14.37 18.33 -0.13
N ASP A 290 -14.83 18.98 -1.20
CA ASP A 290 -15.11 18.31 -2.49
C ASP A 290 -13.87 17.69 -3.15
N ASN A 291 -12.68 18.21 -2.83
CA ASN A 291 -11.42 17.73 -3.36
C ASN A 291 -10.35 17.60 -2.26
N PRO A 292 -10.48 16.60 -1.37
CA PRO A 292 -9.57 16.48 -0.23
C PRO A 292 -8.14 16.19 -0.71
N PRO A 293 -7.09 16.76 -0.09
CA PRO A 293 -5.72 16.43 -0.43
C PRO A 293 -5.41 14.96 -0.12
N LEU A 294 -4.54 14.33 -0.92
CA LEU A 294 -4.05 12.98 -0.62
C LEU A 294 -3.05 13.03 0.53
N VAL A 295 -3.38 12.36 1.63
CA VAL A 295 -2.50 12.33 2.80
C VAL A 295 -1.28 11.45 2.53
N PHE A 296 -0.08 12.02 2.72
CA PHE A 296 1.21 11.35 2.63
C PHE A 296 1.98 11.48 3.95
N LEU A 297 1.97 10.40 4.73
CA LEU A 297 2.66 10.37 6.02
C LEU A 297 4.14 10.02 5.83
N ALA A 298 5.00 10.96 6.19
CA ALA A 298 6.44 10.79 6.24
C ALA A 298 7.00 11.43 7.53
N GLY A 299 8.24 11.06 7.87
CA GLY A 299 8.89 11.47 9.11
C GLY A 299 8.74 10.45 10.25
N PRO A 300 9.21 10.78 11.45
CA PRO A 300 9.25 9.86 12.59
C PRO A 300 7.89 9.27 12.96
N SER A 301 7.85 8.03 13.42
CA SER A 301 6.64 7.34 13.88
C SER A 301 6.00 8.05 15.08
N THR A 302 6.84 8.68 15.91
CA THR A 302 6.47 9.48 17.08
C THR A 302 6.01 10.90 16.74
N ALA A 303 6.17 11.35 15.49
CA ALA A 303 5.69 12.67 15.10
C ALA A 303 4.16 12.71 15.20
N PRO A 304 3.57 13.79 15.74
CA PRO A 304 2.14 13.98 15.76
C PRO A 304 1.52 13.82 14.36
N VAL A 305 0.28 13.35 14.32
CA VAL A 305 -0.50 13.37 13.08
C VAL A 305 -0.60 14.83 12.60
N PRO A 306 -0.38 15.11 11.30
CA PRO A 306 -0.49 16.47 10.76
C PRO A 306 -1.87 17.09 11.04
N THR A 307 -1.92 18.41 11.18
CA THR A 307 -3.20 19.13 11.24
C THR A 307 -3.79 19.30 9.84
N VAL A 308 -5.08 19.60 9.76
CA VAL A 308 -5.76 19.89 8.48
C VAL A 308 -5.07 21.03 7.72
N ASP A 309 -4.69 22.09 8.43
CA ASP A 309 -4.01 23.25 7.82
C ASP A 309 -2.61 22.90 7.32
N GLU A 310 -1.88 22.04 8.01
CA GLU A 310 -0.58 21.57 7.55
C GLU A 310 -0.67 20.70 6.29
N VAL A 311 -1.71 19.86 6.20
CA VAL A 311 -1.97 19.07 5.00
C VAL A 311 -2.37 19.97 3.84
N ARG A 312 -3.29 20.92 4.06
CA ARG A 312 -3.78 21.84 3.02
C ARG A 312 -2.70 22.81 2.51
N SER A 313 -1.87 23.34 3.40
CA SER A 313 -0.72 24.18 3.02
C SER A 313 0.44 23.38 2.41
N GLY A 314 0.41 22.05 2.54
CA GLY A 314 1.49 21.17 2.12
C GLY A 314 2.74 21.25 3.00
N ALA A 315 2.61 21.75 4.23
CA ALA A 315 3.70 21.81 5.21
C ALA A 315 4.05 20.42 5.77
N ARG A 316 3.03 19.60 6.08
CA ARG A 316 3.18 18.20 6.50
C ARG A 316 2.01 17.36 6.01
N GLY A 317 2.24 16.08 5.78
CA GLY A 317 1.13 15.17 5.43
C GLY A 317 0.62 15.30 4.00
N ALA A 318 1.30 16.04 3.13
CA ALA A 318 0.96 16.17 1.70
C ALA A 318 2.07 15.56 0.83
N VAL A 319 1.69 15.12 -0.37
CA VAL A 319 2.67 14.75 -1.41
C VAL A 319 3.35 16.01 -1.91
N ARG A 320 4.69 16.07 -1.81
CA ARG A 320 5.52 17.20 -2.23
C ARG A 320 6.73 16.72 -3.02
N GLY A 321 7.09 17.46 -4.05
CA GLY A 321 8.27 17.27 -4.89
C GLY A 321 8.04 16.34 -6.08
N GLY A 322 8.68 16.68 -7.19
CA GLY A 322 8.60 15.92 -8.44
C GLY A 322 7.22 16.02 -9.09
N VAL A 323 7.01 15.26 -10.17
CA VAL A 323 5.79 15.34 -10.99
C VAL A 323 4.52 14.97 -10.22
N ALA A 324 4.63 14.20 -9.15
CA ALA A 324 3.49 13.79 -8.34
C ALA A 324 2.82 14.98 -7.63
N GLU A 325 3.56 15.99 -7.17
CA GLU A 325 2.96 17.17 -6.54
C GLU A 325 2.00 17.87 -7.50
N ASP A 326 2.47 18.14 -8.72
CA ASP A 326 1.70 18.84 -9.75
C ASP A 326 0.49 18.03 -10.25
N LEU A 327 0.64 16.70 -10.36
CA LEU A 327 -0.44 15.79 -10.78
C LEU A 327 -1.58 15.76 -9.77
N LEU A 328 -1.26 15.58 -8.49
CA LEU A 328 -2.26 15.29 -7.47
C LEU A 328 -3.05 16.55 -7.07
N ALA A 329 -2.51 17.74 -7.33
CA ALA A 329 -3.18 19.02 -7.13
C ALA A 329 -4.31 19.28 -8.15
N ARG A 330 -4.33 18.58 -9.30
CA ARG A 330 -5.26 18.84 -10.42
C ARG A 330 -6.58 18.05 -10.31
N THR A 331 -7.57 18.49 -11.10
CA THR A 331 -8.86 17.82 -11.29
C THR A 331 -8.80 16.76 -12.39
N GLU A 332 -9.66 15.74 -12.36
CA GLU A 332 -9.65 14.64 -13.37
C GLU A 332 -9.80 15.11 -14.82
N ASP A 333 -10.52 16.20 -15.07
CA ASP A 333 -10.74 16.72 -16.43
C ASP A 333 -9.52 17.46 -17.01
N ASP A 334 -8.43 17.60 -16.25
CA ASP A 334 -7.20 18.24 -16.72
C ASP A 334 -6.51 17.35 -17.78
N GLU A 335 -6.05 17.96 -18.89
CA GLU A 335 -5.29 17.28 -19.96
C GLU A 335 -4.09 16.48 -19.41
N MET A 336 -3.53 16.89 -18.28
CA MET A 336 -2.44 16.18 -17.64
C MET A 336 -2.85 14.81 -17.06
N TRP A 337 -4.10 14.66 -16.60
CA TRP A 337 -4.62 13.37 -16.11
C TRP A 337 -4.86 12.37 -17.25
N LYS A 338 -5.30 12.86 -18.43
CA LYS A 338 -5.42 12.04 -19.65
C LYS A 338 -4.08 11.41 -20.05
N GLN A 339 -2.97 12.11 -19.82
CA GLN A 339 -1.63 11.59 -20.11
C GLN A 339 -1.18 10.44 -19.21
N VAL A 340 -1.84 10.22 -18.06
CA VAL A 340 -1.53 9.13 -17.12
C VAL A 340 -2.63 8.07 -17.05
N GLU A 341 -3.67 8.16 -17.87
CA GLU A 341 -4.79 7.20 -17.91
C GLU A 341 -4.32 5.76 -18.21
N TRP A 342 -3.25 5.60 -18.99
CA TRP A 342 -2.63 4.30 -19.27
C TRP A 342 -2.06 3.60 -18.03
N LEU A 343 -1.93 4.31 -16.89
CA LEU A 343 -1.61 3.74 -15.58
C LEU A 343 -2.85 3.26 -14.82
N LEU A 344 -4.04 3.59 -15.26
CA LEU A 344 -5.31 3.24 -14.60
C LEU A 344 -6.17 2.35 -15.51
N PRO A 345 -5.63 1.21 -16.04
CA PRO A 345 -6.43 0.33 -16.88
C PRO A 345 -7.64 -0.21 -16.12
N SER A 346 -8.75 -0.35 -16.84
CA SER A 346 -10.01 -0.87 -16.28
C SER A 346 -9.86 -2.30 -15.76
N GLU A 347 -10.80 -2.72 -14.91
CA GLU A 347 -10.83 -4.10 -14.41
C GLU A 347 -10.91 -5.12 -15.55
N ASP A 348 -11.71 -4.85 -16.59
CA ASP A 348 -11.84 -5.71 -17.77
C ASP A 348 -10.54 -5.79 -18.57
N THR A 349 -9.83 -4.66 -18.70
CA THR A 349 -8.51 -4.64 -19.34
C THR A 349 -7.52 -5.51 -18.58
N LEU A 350 -7.40 -5.35 -17.26
CA LEU A 350 -6.48 -6.14 -16.43
C LEU A 350 -6.89 -7.63 -16.40
N ARG A 351 -8.19 -7.93 -16.37
CA ARG A 351 -8.73 -9.30 -16.48
C ARG A 351 -8.35 -9.94 -17.82
N SER A 352 -8.47 -9.20 -18.92
CA SER A 352 -8.06 -9.70 -20.25
C SER A 352 -6.57 -10.04 -20.31
N TRP A 353 -5.73 -9.26 -19.61
CA TRP A 353 -4.28 -9.52 -19.53
C TRP A 353 -3.95 -10.71 -18.64
N ALA A 354 -4.74 -10.97 -17.60
CA ALA A 354 -4.59 -12.17 -16.77
C ALA A 354 -4.79 -13.44 -17.58
N GLY A 355 -5.86 -13.53 -18.38
CA GLY A 355 -6.18 -14.69 -19.20
C GLY A 355 -5.24 -14.91 -20.39
N ALA A 356 -4.53 -13.87 -20.85
CA ALA A 356 -3.55 -13.96 -21.93
C ALA A 356 -2.16 -14.48 -21.48
N THR A 357 -1.95 -14.66 -20.16
CA THR A 357 -0.67 -15.06 -19.56
C THR A 357 -0.65 -16.48 -18.99
N GLU A 358 -1.75 -17.24 -19.19
CA GLU A 358 -1.80 -18.70 -19.00
C GLU A 358 -1.40 -19.42 -20.29
#